data_AF-A0A133NLA3-F1
#
_entry.id   AF-A0A133NLA3-F1
#
_cell.length_a   1.000
_cell.length_b   1.000
_cell.length_c   1.000
_cell.angle_alpha   90.00
_cell.angle_beta   90.00
_cell.angle_gamma   90.00
#
_symmetry.space_group_name_H-M   'P 1'
#
loop_
_entity.id
_entity.type
_entity.pdbx_description
1 polymer ?
#
loop_
_entity_poly.entity_id
_entity_poly.type
_entity_poly.pdbx_seq_one_letter_code
_entity_poly.pdbx_strand_id
1 'polypeptide(L)'
;MPIYSADKTIKKEKKGFLETIKEFDEKITDFLDSVKEYKANSVGFFQTEIPADEVFITADGFIVYDKDRESLVSGVVTERDEQGNMISATKVKNGLVHGKYREYYPPYDEHILKREGKFKNGALNGKNKT
;
A
#
# COMPACT_ATOMS: atom_id res chain seq x y z
N MET A 1 24.77 57.28 1.69
CA MET A 1 24.39 56.28 0.67
C MET A 1 24.03 54.93 1.32
N PRO A 2 22.83 54.74 1.89
CA PRO A 2 22.46 53.47 2.56
C PRO A 2 21.57 52.54 1.70
N ILE A 3 20.88 53.09 0.70
CA ILE A 3 19.77 52.41 -0.01
C ILE A 3 20.27 51.27 -0.93
N TYR A 4 21.43 51.48 -1.57
CA TYR A 4 22.00 50.51 -2.53
C TYR A 4 22.48 49.20 -1.89
N SER A 5 22.88 49.23 -0.61
CA SER A 5 23.33 48.04 0.11
C SER A 5 22.14 47.18 0.58
N ALA A 6 21.07 47.83 1.05
CA ALA A 6 19.83 47.15 1.47
C ALA A 6 19.14 46.43 0.30
N ASP A 7 19.11 47.04 -0.90
CA ASP A 7 18.51 46.42 -2.10
C ASP A 7 19.23 45.13 -2.54
N LYS A 8 20.56 45.07 -2.40
CA LYS A 8 21.33 43.86 -2.71
C LYS A 8 21.05 42.74 -1.70
N THR A 9 20.93 43.08 -0.42
CA THR A 9 20.62 42.12 0.65
C THR A 9 19.22 41.53 0.45
N ILE A 10 18.21 42.36 0.20
CA ILE A 10 16.82 41.93 -0.06
C ILE A 10 16.73 41.03 -1.31
N LYS A 11 17.47 41.35 -2.38
CA LYS A 11 17.52 40.49 -3.59
C LYS A 11 18.18 39.14 -3.31
N LYS A 12 19.23 39.09 -2.47
CA LYS A 12 19.91 37.85 -2.10
C LYS A 12 19.04 36.95 -1.22
N GLU A 13 18.33 37.53 -0.25
CA GLU A 13 17.40 36.81 0.62
C GLU A 13 16.20 36.25 -0.15
N LYS A 14 15.61 37.04 -1.07
CA LYS A 14 14.55 36.55 -1.97
C LYS A 14 15.02 35.40 -2.85
N LYS A 15 16.25 35.46 -3.36
CA LYS A 15 16.83 34.37 -4.16
C LYS A 15 16.98 33.10 -3.32
N GLY A 16 17.53 33.19 -2.10
CA GLY A 16 17.67 32.05 -1.19
C GLY A 16 16.31 31.43 -0.82
N PHE A 17 15.30 32.25 -0.54
CA PHE A 17 13.94 31.78 -0.26
C PHE A 17 13.32 31.01 -1.46
N LEU A 18 13.52 31.50 -2.69
CA LEU A 18 13.04 30.81 -3.89
C LEU A 18 13.78 29.50 -4.17
N GLU A 19 15.08 29.42 -3.85
CA GLU A 19 15.85 28.17 -3.92
C GLU A 19 15.31 27.15 -2.90
N THR A 20 15.03 27.56 -1.67
CA THR A 20 14.41 26.70 -0.65
C THR A 20 13.01 26.21 -1.06
N ILE A 21 12.19 27.06 -1.68
CA ILE A 21 10.88 26.63 -2.20
C ILE A 21 11.05 25.55 -3.28
N LYS A 22 12.02 25.70 -4.19
CA LYS A 22 12.28 24.70 -5.23
C LYS A 22 12.71 23.36 -4.63
N GLU A 23 13.63 23.37 -3.66
CA GLU A 23 14.03 22.14 -2.96
C GLU A 23 12.86 21.45 -2.26
N PHE A 24 11.91 22.23 -1.72
CA PHE A 24 10.73 21.68 -1.08
C PHE A 24 9.74 21.09 -2.10
N ASP A 25 9.57 21.74 -3.25
CA ASP A 25 8.74 21.26 -4.36
C ASP A 25 9.26 19.94 -4.95
N GLU A 26 10.59 19.83 -5.12
CA GLU A 26 11.24 18.58 -5.53
C GLU A 26 10.99 17.45 -4.52
N LYS A 27 11.18 17.71 -3.22
CA LYS A 27 10.91 16.72 -2.15
C LYS A 27 9.45 16.30 -2.10
N ILE A 28 8.50 17.23 -2.32
CA ILE A 28 7.08 16.88 -2.40
C ILE A 28 6.83 15.97 -3.60
N THR A 29 7.43 16.28 -4.75
CA THR A 29 7.28 15.47 -5.97
C THR A 29 7.80 14.06 -5.76
N ASP A 30 9.01 13.91 -5.22
CA ASP A 30 9.61 12.62 -4.88
C ASP A 30 8.76 11.81 -3.90
N PHE A 31 8.23 12.47 -2.87
CA PHE A 31 7.32 11.85 -1.91
C PHE A 31 6.04 11.35 -2.58
N LEU A 32 5.42 12.16 -3.43
CA LEU A 32 4.19 11.78 -4.13
C LEU A 32 4.41 10.60 -5.07
N ASP A 33 5.55 10.53 -5.74
CA ASP A 33 5.91 9.42 -6.61
C ASP A 33 6.16 8.14 -5.81
N SER A 34 6.87 8.23 -4.68
CA SER A 34 7.02 7.12 -3.72
C SER A 34 5.66 6.59 -3.22
N VAL A 35 4.72 7.48 -2.89
CA VAL A 35 3.36 7.09 -2.47
C VAL A 35 2.59 6.40 -3.59
N LYS A 36 2.70 6.89 -4.84
CA LYS A 36 2.05 6.24 -6.00
C LYS A 36 2.60 4.85 -6.23
N GLU A 37 3.92 4.68 -6.15
CA GLU A 37 4.58 3.40 -6.30
C GLU A 37 4.15 2.42 -5.20
N TYR A 38 4.19 2.86 -3.94
CA TYR A 38 3.73 2.04 -2.80
C TYR A 38 2.25 1.65 -2.96
N LYS A 39 1.37 2.58 -3.35
CA LYS A 39 -0.05 2.29 -3.64
C LYS A 39 -0.22 1.28 -4.78
N ALA A 40 0.59 1.36 -5.83
CA ALA A 40 0.55 0.43 -6.95
C ALA A 40 0.94 -0.99 -6.52
N ASN A 41 1.86 -1.10 -5.55
CA ASN A 41 2.37 -2.36 -5.06
C ASN A 41 1.66 -2.90 -3.81
N SER A 42 0.84 -2.12 -3.13
CA SER A 42 0.06 -2.60 -1.98
C SER A 42 -1.22 -3.34 -2.39
N VAL A 43 -1.56 -4.40 -1.66
CA VAL A 43 -2.82 -5.15 -1.83
C VAL A 43 -4.02 -4.39 -1.25
N GLY A 44 -3.78 -3.55 -0.23
CA GLY A 44 -4.80 -2.64 0.28
C GLY A 44 -4.22 -1.42 0.96
N PHE A 45 -3.63 -0.56 0.14
CA PHE A 45 -3.25 0.81 0.50
C PHE A 45 -4.37 1.47 1.35
N PHE A 46 -4.04 1.85 2.58
CA PHE A 46 -4.95 2.41 3.62
C PHE A 46 -6.11 1.53 4.12
N GLN A 47 -6.06 0.21 3.92
CA GLN A 47 -7.05 -0.70 4.49
C GLN A 47 -6.49 -1.42 5.71
N THR A 48 -7.40 -1.78 6.63
CA THR A 48 -7.09 -2.58 7.81
C THR A 48 -6.54 -3.94 7.39
N GLU A 49 -5.35 -4.29 7.88
CA GLU A 49 -4.82 -5.65 7.81
C GLU A 49 -5.52 -6.51 8.86
N ILE A 50 -5.95 -7.71 8.47
CA ILE A 50 -6.65 -8.66 9.31
C ILE A 50 -5.86 -9.97 9.23
N PRO A 51 -5.31 -10.49 10.34
CA PRO A 51 -4.61 -11.76 10.33
C PRO A 51 -5.49 -12.91 9.83
N ALA A 52 -4.92 -13.81 9.02
CA ALA A 52 -5.63 -14.94 8.45
C ALA A 52 -6.17 -15.91 9.52
N ASP A 53 -5.57 -15.95 10.71
CA ASP A 53 -5.99 -16.77 11.86
C ASP A 53 -7.11 -16.12 12.71
N GLU A 54 -7.46 -14.87 12.41
CA GLU A 54 -8.59 -14.13 13.00
C GLU A 54 -9.86 -14.17 12.13
N VAL A 55 -9.83 -14.88 11.00
CA VAL A 55 -10.97 -14.99 10.07
C VAL A 55 -11.38 -16.44 9.84
N PHE A 56 -12.66 -16.63 9.52
CA PHE A 56 -13.17 -17.89 9.00
C PHE A 56 -13.44 -17.74 7.50
N ILE A 57 -12.75 -18.53 6.68
CA ILE A 57 -12.94 -18.57 5.23
C ILE A 57 -13.72 -19.85 4.88
N THR A 58 -14.80 -19.70 4.11
CA THR A 58 -15.62 -20.83 3.65
C THR A 58 -14.84 -21.77 2.73
N ALA A 59 -15.29 -23.02 2.59
CA ALA A 59 -14.57 -24.04 1.82
C ALA A 59 -14.36 -23.71 0.33
N ASP A 60 -15.23 -22.88 -0.25
CA ASP A 60 -15.10 -22.32 -1.59
C ASP A 60 -14.10 -21.16 -1.69
N GLY A 61 -13.60 -20.66 -0.55
CA GLY A 61 -12.55 -19.64 -0.48
C GLY A 61 -13.03 -18.22 -0.76
N PHE A 62 -14.34 -18.00 -0.89
CA PHE A 62 -14.90 -16.73 -1.37
C PHE A 62 -15.55 -15.87 -0.30
N ILE A 63 -16.09 -16.49 0.76
CA ILE A 63 -16.74 -15.78 1.85
C ILE A 63 -15.83 -15.79 3.07
N VAL A 64 -15.62 -14.62 3.66
CA VAL A 64 -14.75 -14.36 4.80
C VAL A 64 -15.56 -13.72 5.91
N TYR A 65 -15.61 -14.41 7.03
CA TYR A 65 -16.19 -13.95 8.27
C TYR A 65 -15.08 -13.63 9.27
N ASP A 66 -15.43 -12.92 10.35
CA ASP A 66 -14.61 -12.97 11.55
C ASP A 66 -14.57 -14.42 12.10
N LYS A 67 -13.63 -14.67 13.02
CA LYS A 67 -13.40 -16.01 13.59
C LYS A 67 -14.65 -16.64 14.19
N ASP A 68 -15.53 -15.85 14.80
CA ASP A 68 -16.74 -16.32 15.48
C ASP A 68 -17.94 -16.43 14.53
N ARG A 69 -17.77 -16.03 13.26
CA ARG A 69 -18.79 -16.07 12.19
C ARG A 69 -20.00 -15.19 12.45
N GLU A 70 -19.84 -14.13 13.23
CA GLU A 70 -20.92 -13.19 13.55
C GLU A 70 -21.11 -12.13 12.45
N SER A 71 -20.05 -11.82 11.71
CA SER A 71 -19.98 -10.67 10.82
C SER A 71 -19.10 -10.91 9.59
N LEU A 72 -19.37 -10.14 8.53
CA LEU A 72 -18.59 -10.16 7.30
C LEU A 72 -17.47 -9.13 7.38
N VAL A 73 -16.24 -9.55 7.08
CA VAL A 73 -15.07 -8.67 7.20
C VAL A 73 -14.84 -7.80 5.96
N SER A 74 -14.23 -6.64 6.15
CA SER A 74 -13.74 -5.78 5.05
C SER A 74 -12.36 -5.26 5.39
N GLY A 75 -11.39 -5.52 4.52
CA GLY A 75 -9.99 -5.22 4.78
C GLY A 75 -9.06 -6.01 3.88
N VAL A 76 -7.81 -6.19 4.32
CA VAL A 76 -6.83 -7.06 3.69
C VAL A 76 -6.55 -8.20 4.64
N VAL A 77 -6.96 -9.41 4.27
CA VAL A 77 -6.57 -10.60 5.02
C VAL A 77 -5.11 -10.90 4.71
N THR A 78 -4.26 -10.99 5.73
CA THR A 78 -2.82 -11.20 5.60
C THR A 78 -2.38 -12.45 6.33
N GLU A 79 -1.48 -13.21 5.71
CA GLU A 79 -0.82 -14.36 6.31
C GLU A 79 0.68 -14.05 6.39
N ARG A 80 1.27 -14.29 7.55
CA ARG A 80 2.68 -14.01 7.81
C ARG A 80 3.36 -15.24 8.41
N ASP A 81 4.66 -15.38 8.18
CA ASP A 81 5.48 -16.40 8.83
C ASP A 81 5.75 -16.06 10.31
N GLU A 82 6.43 -16.94 11.02
CA GLU A 82 6.77 -16.75 12.45
C GLU A 82 7.66 -15.53 12.71
N GLN A 83 8.43 -15.10 11.70
CA GLN A 83 9.25 -13.88 11.75
C GLN A 83 8.47 -12.62 11.36
N GLY A 84 7.20 -12.74 10.96
CA GLY A 84 6.34 -11.64 10.55
C GLY A 84 6.46 -11.23 9.07
N ASN A 85 7.17 -11.99 8.23
CA ASN A 85 7.28 -11.73 6.80
C ASN A 85 6.00 -12.16 6.07
N MET A 86 5.67 -11.48 4.98
CA MET A 86 4.41 -11.67 4.26
C MET A 86 4.42 -12.96 3.42
N ILE A 87 3.50 -13.88 3.71
CA ILE A 87 3.24 -15.08 2.90
C ILE A 87 2.20 -14.75 1.83
N SER A 88 1.08 -14.16 2.25
CA SER A 88 -0.01 -13.82 1.35
C SER A 88 -0.82 -12.62 1.84
N ALA A 89 -1.45 -11.91 0.90
CA ALA A 89 -2.34 -10.81 1.21
C ALA A 89 -3.50 -10.80 0.21
N THR A 90 -4.73 -10.73 0.71
CA THR A 90 -5.95 -10.81 -0.09
C THR A 90 -6.94 -9.74 0.32
N LYS A 91 -7.40 -8.92 -0.64
CA LYS A 91 -8.40 -7.90 -0.36
C LYS A 91 -9.81 -8.50 -0.27
N VAL A 92 -10.54 -8.11 0.76
CA VAL A 92 -11.90 -8.56 1.06
C VAL A 92 -12.81 -7.35 1.23
N LYS A 93 -14.01 -7.42 0.68
CA LYS A 93 -15.04 -6.39 0.79
C LYS A 93 -16.39 -7.03 1.08
N ASN A 94 -17.00 -6.63 2.20
CA ASN A 94 -18.27 -7.15 2.68
C ASN A 94 -18.28 -8.69 2.71
N GLY A 95 -17.20 -9.26 3.24
CA GLY A 95 -16.96 -10.69 3.35
C GLY A 95 -16.71 -11.39 2.03
N LEU A 96 -16.66 -10.71 0.89
CA LEU A 96 -16.30 -11.34 -0.38
C LEU A 96 -14.88 -10.99 -0.78
N VAL A 97 -14.13 -11.97 -1.26
CA VAL A 97 -12.81 -11.72 -1.87
C VAL A 97 -12.98 -10.79 -3.07
N HIS A 98 -12.33 -9.62 -3.04
CA HIS A 98 -12.56 -8.55 -3.99
C HIS A 98 -11.35 -7.60 -4.08
N GLY A 99 -10.74 -7.51 -5.25
CA GLY A 99 -9.58 -6.68 -5.51
C GLY A 99 -8.32 -7.52 -5.70
N LYS A 100 -7.16 -6.94 -5.41
CA LYS A 100 -5.87 -7.62 -5.61
C LYS A 100 -5.69 -8.75 -4.59
N TYR A 101 -4.92 -9.75 -4.97
CA TYR A 101 -4.29 -10.69 -4.05
C TYR A 101 -2.83 -10.92 -4.46
N ARG A 102 -1.98 -11.25 -3.50
CA ARG A 102 -0.59 -11.66 -3.72
C ARG A 102 -0.23 -12.84 -2.83
N GLU A 103 0.66 -13.68 -3.33
CA GLU A 103 1.33 -14.74 -2.58
C GLU A 103 2.82 -14.72 -2.96
N TYR A 104 3.68 -15.04 -2.00
CA TYR A 104 5.13 -15.00 -2.14
C TYR A 104 5.74 -16.40 -2.00
N TYR A 105 6.95 -16.60 -2.53
CA TYR A 105 7.75 -17.80 -2.29
C TYR A 105 8.58 -17.65 -1.00
N PRO A 106 8.86 -18.75 -0.27
CA PRO A 106 9.97 -18.78 0.67
C PRO A 106 11.32 -18.59 -0.07
N PRO A 107 12.33 -17.97 0.55
CA PRO A 107 12.27 -17.30 1.86
C PRO A 107 11.47 -15.98 1.77
N TYR A 108 10.58 -15.74 2.73
CA TYR A 108 9.55 -14.69 2.63
C TYR A 108 10.06 -13.27 2.88
N ASP A 109 11.21 -13.12 3.51
CA ASP A 109 11.91 -11.84 3.71
C ASP A 109 12.39 -11.23 2.38
N GLU A 110 12.65 -12.06 1.38
CA GLU A 110 12.99 -11.61 0.01
C GLU A 110 11.77 -11.15 -0.80
N HIS A 111 10.54 -11.40 -0.31
CA HIS A 111 9.29 -11.00 -0.95
C HIS A 111 9.21 -11.39 -2.44
N ILE A 112 9.72 -12.56 -2.80
CA ILE A 112 9.70 -13.07 -4.18
C ILE A 112 8.26 -13.39 -4.57
N LEU A 113 7.69 -12.62 -5.51
CA LEU A 113 6.30 -12.77 -5.92
C LEU A 113 6.10 -14.15 -6.58
N LYS A 114 5.25 -14.99 -5.96
CA LYS A 114 4.83 -16.29 -6.51
C LYS A 114 3.62 -16.17 -7.41
N ARG A 115 2.63 -15.38 -6.98
CA ARG A 115 1.48 -15.06 -7.81
C ARG A 115 0.83 -13.75 -7.40
N GLU A 116 0.31 -13.05 -8.39
CA GLU A 116 -0.59 -11.92 -8.21
C GLU A 116 -1.81 -12.10 -9.11
N GLY A 117 -2.97 -11.74 -8.61
CA GLY A 117 -4.16 -11.62 -9.46
C GLY A 117 -5.18 -10.68 -8.86
N LYS A 118 -6.38 -10.71 -9.43
CA LYS A 118 -7.51 -9.92 -8.97
C LYS A 118 -8.75 -10.77 -8.87
N PHE A 119 -9.50 -10.60 -7.81
CA PHE A 119 -10.85 -11.13 -7.66
C PHE A 119 -11.87 -10.01 -7.88
N LYS A 120 -13.05 -10.38 -8.36
CA LYS A 120 -14.23 -9.53 -8.37
C LYS A 120 -15.41 -10.34 -7.85
N ASN A 121 -15.88 -9.98 -6.65
CA ASN A 121 -17.04 -10.57 -6.01
C ASN A 121 -16.93 -12.10 -5.85
N GLY A 122 -15.80 -12.58 -5.32
CA GLY A 122 -15.58 -14.01 -5.13
C GLY A 122 -15.31 -14.78 -6.43
N ALA A 123 -14.89 -14.12 -7.51
CA ALA A 123 -14.47 -14.81 -8.73
C ALA A 123 -13.15 -14.26 -9.24
N LEU A 124 -12.23 -15.12 -9.70
CA LEU A 124 -11.00 -14.68 -10.36
C LEU A 124 -11.36 -13.82 -11.58
N ASN A 125 -10.76 -12.64 -11.64
CA ASN A 125 -11.04 -11.62 -12.64
C ASN A 125 -9.74 -11.18 -13.32
N GLY A 126 -9.40 -11.87 -14.41
CA GLY A 126 -8.22 -11.60 -15.23
C GLY A 126 -7.23 -12.76 -15.22
N LYS A 127 -6.07 -12.52 -15.83
CA LYS A 127 -4.96 -13.48 -15.83
C LYS A 127 -4.15 -13.32 -14.54
N ASN A 128 -3.75 -14.45 -13.97
CA ASN A 128 -2.77 -14.44 -12.90
C ASN A 128 -1.38 -14.16 -13.47
N LYS A 129 -0.64 -13.29 -12.80
CA LYS A 129 0.80 -13.16 -12.99
C LYS A 129 1.45 -14.17 -12.05
N THR A 130 2.34 -14.99 -12.59
CA THR A 130 3.09 -16.03 -11.88
C THR A 130 4.56 -15.82 -12.21
#